data_AF-A0A8T6CMH8-F1
#
_entry.id   AF-A0A8T6CMH8-F1
#
_cell.length_a   1.000
_cell.length_b   1.000
_cell.length_c   1.000
_cell.angle_alpha   90.00
_cell.angle_beta   90.00
_cell.angle_gamma   90.00
#
_symmetry.space_group_name_H-M   'P 1'
#
loop_
_entity.id
_entity.type
_entity.pdbx_description
1 polymer ?
#
loop_
_entity_poly.entity_id
_entity_poly.type
_entity_poly.pdbx_seq_one_letter_code
_entity_poly.pdbx_strand_id
1 'polypeptide(L)'
;MDIQPVIIVVFAAYFLALIAIALVGAVRMREMADYVLAGRRMSSFTSALSASSSTTSGWTMLVFPALAFSDGTVHLWTLVSIVLGAWFN
;
A
#
# COMPACT_ATOMS: atom_id res chain seq x y z
N MET A 1 27.87 -7.07 -10.45
CA MET A 1 26.73 -6.89 -9.53
C MET A 1 26.62 -8.17 -8.72
N ASP A 2 27.14 -8.17 -7.50
CA ASP A 2 27.00 -9.32 -6.63
C ASP A 2 25.55 -9.41 -6.15
N ILE A 3 24.90 -10.51 -6.50
CA ILE A 3 23.54 -10.79 -6.07
C ILE A 3 23.63 -11.11 -4.58
N GLN A 4 23.09 -10.22 -3.73
CA GLN A 4 23.06 -10.47 -2.30
C GLN A 4 21.96 -11.49 -2.00
N PRO A 5 22.29 -12.73 -1.58
CA PRO A 5 21.31 -13.78 -1.38
C PRO A 5 20.26 -13.39 -0.33
N VAL A 6 20.64 -12.55 0.63
CA VAL A 6 19.74 -11.99 1.64
C VAL A 6 18.57 -11.23 1.01
N ILE A 7 18.81 -10.41 -0.02
CA ILE A 7 17.76 -9.61 -0.68
C ILE A 7 16.73 -10.53 -1.32
N ILE A 8 17.19 -11.57 -2.03
CA ILE A 8 16.31 -12.54 -2.68
C ILE A 8 15.44 -13.25 -1.65
N VAL A 9 16.02 -13.70 -0.54
CA VAL A 9 15.29 -14.39 0.52
C VAL A 9 14.20 -13.48 1.12
N VAL A 10 14.51 -12.21 1.38
CA VAL A 10 13.54 -11.24 1.92
C VAL A 10 12.40 -11.00 0.92
N PHE A 11 12.70 -10.80 -0.36
CA PHE A 11 11.67 -10.62 -1.39
C PHE A 11 10.79 -11.86 -1.56
N ALA A 12 11.39 -13.05 -1.59
CA ALA A 12 10.65 -14.30 -1.69
C ALA A 12 9.71 -14.49 -0.48
N ALA A 13 10.20 -14.24 0.74
CA ALA A 13 9.39 -14.31 1.95
C ALA A 13 8.23 -13.30 1.93
N TYR A 14 8.48 -12.07 1.47
CA TYR A 14 7.44 -11.04 1.32
C TYR A 14 6.31 -11.49 0.38
N PHE A 15 6.65 -11.98 -0.83
CA PHE A 15 5.64 -12.45 -1.79
C PHE A 15 4.89 -13.69 -1.28
N LEU A 16 5.57 -14.62 -0.62
CA LEU A 16 4.92 -15.78 -0.01
C LEU A 16 3.90 -15.36 1.05
N ALA A 17 4.24 -14.38 1.89
CA ALA A 17 3.31 -13.84 2.87
C ALA A 17 2.07 -13.20 2.21
N LEU A 18 2.27 -12.40 1.15
CA LEU A 18 1.16 -11.80 0.39
C LEU A 18 0.24 -12.86 -0.22
N ILE A 19 0.81 -13.89 -0.84
CA ILE A 19 0.05 -15.00 -1.45
C ILE A 19 -0.72 -15.75 -0.36
N ALA A 20 -0.11 -16.03 0.79
CA ALA A 20 -0.78 -16.69 1.90
C ALA A 20 -2.00 -15.88 2.39
N ILE A 21 -1.85 -14.56 2.55
CA ILE A 21 -2.97 -13.66 2.93
C ILE A 21 -4.07 -13.69 1.87
N ALA A 22 -3.71 -13.65 0.58
CA ALA A 22 -4.67 -13.69 -0.53
C ALA A 22 -5.45 -15.01 -0.57
N LEU A 23 -4.78 -16.16 -0.40
CA LEU A 23 -5.43 -17.48 -0.36
C LEU A 23 -6.39 -17.61 0.81
N VAL A 24 -5.99 -17.16 2.00
CA VAL A 24 -6.87 -17.15 3.18
C VAL A 24 -8.10 -16.26 2.93
N GLY A 25 -7.92 -15.11 2.28
CA GLY A 25 -9.02 -14.24 1.85
C GLY A 25 -9.96 -14.93 0.86
N ALA A 26 -9.41 -15.59 -0.16
CA ALA A 26 -10.17 -16.25 -1.21
C ALA A 26 -11.08 -17.37 -0.66
N VAL A 27 -10.60 -18.16 0.31
CA VAL A 27 -11.39 -19.24 0.94
C VAL A 27 -12.55 -18.70 1.80
N ARG A 28 -12.45 -17.45 2.27
CA ARG A 28 -13.47 -16.78 3.11
C ARG A 28 -14.57 -16.08 2.30
N MET A 29 -14.36 -15.84 1.01
CA MET A 29 -15.33 -15.19 0.13
C MET A 29 -16.30 -16.21 -0.44
N ARG A 30 -17.50 -16.34 0.14
CA ARG A 30 -18.53 -17.28 -0.32
C ARG A 30 -19.67 -16.62 -1.08
N GLU A 31 -19.98 -15.37 -0.75
CA GLU A 31 -21.04 -14.59 -1.39
C GLU A 31 -20.53 -13.24 -1.92
N MET A 32 -21.32 -12.62 -2.81
CA MET A 32 -21.00 -11.29 -3.37
C MET A 32 -20.87 -10.22 -2.28
N ALA A 33 -21.63 -10.33 -1.19
CA ALA A 33 -21.53 -9.41 -0.05
C ALA A 33 -20.18 -9.54 0.68
N ASP A 34 -19.60 -10.73 0.74
CA ASP A 34 -18.27 -10.95 1.31
C ASP A 34 -17.16 -10.37 0.42
N TYR A 35 -17.35 -10.44 -0.89
CA TYR A 35 -16.39 -9.87 -1.85
C TYR A 35 -16.42 -8.33 -1.86
N VAL A 36 -17.60 -7.73 -1.85
CA VAL A 36 -17.76 -6.27 -1.99
C VAL A 36 -17.61 -5.53 -0.65
N LEU A 37 -18.11 -6.09 0.45
CA LEU A 37 -18.17 -5.41 1.75
C LEU A 37 -17.36 -6.13 2.84
N ALA A 38 -16.61 -7.18 2.50
CA ALA A 38 -15.95 -8.05 3.48
C ALA A 38 -16.91 -8.51 4.59
N GLY A 39 -18.17 -8.79 4.22
CA GLY A 39 -19.23 -9.20 5.13
C GLY A 39 -19.59 -8.16 6.19
N ARG A 40 -19.22 -6.88 5.99
CA ARG A 40 -19.33 -5.77 6.97
C ARG A 40 -18.58 -6.02 8.28
N ARG A 41 -17.55 -6.87 8.26
CA ARG A 41 -16.77 -7.26 9.45
C ARG A 41 -15.39 -6.62 9.52
N MET A 42 -15.02 -5.74 8.57
CA MET A 42 -13.73 -5.06 8.61
C MET A 42 -13.67 -4.07 9.78
N SER A 43 -12.58 -4.15 10.55
CA SER A 43 -12.28 -3.17 11.59
C SER A 43 -11.92 -1.82 10.96
N SER A 44 -12.34 -0.73 11.61
CA SER A 44 -12.02 0.64 11.19
C SER A 44 -10.52 0.83 10.93
N PHE A 45 -9.67 0.25 11.79
CA PHE A 45 -8.21 0.31 11.63
C PHE A 45 -7.71 -0.35 10.35
N THR A 46 -8.17 -1.58 10.07
CA THR A 46 -7.76 -2.31 8.85
C THR A 46 -8.28 -1.65 7.58
N SER A 47 -9.46 -1.04 7.63
CA SER A 47 -10.01 -0.26 6.52
C SER A 47 -9.20 1.02 6.28
N ALA A 48 -8.83 1.75 7.33
CA ALA A 48 -7.99 2.94 7.21
C ALA A 48 -6.59 2.62 6.68
N LEU A 49 -5.97 1.54 7.16
CA LEU A 49 -4.68 1.06 6.65
C LEU A 49 -4.76 0.62 5.18
N SER A 50 -5.86 -0.03 4.79
CA SER A 50 -6.08 -0.42 3.39
C SER A 50 -6.27 0.81 2.50
N ALA A 51 -6.99 1.83 2.98
CA ALA A 51 -7.19 3.06 2.23
C ALA A 51 -5.87 3.81 2.00
N SER A 52 -5.02 3.91 3.03
CA SER A 52 -3.70 4.55 2.91
C SER A 52 -2.72 3.76 2.04
N SER A 53 -2.79 2.43 2.05
CA SER A 53 -2.01 1.58 1.13
C SER A 53 -2.48 1.69 -0.32
N SER A 54 -3.78 1.89 -0.55
CA SER A 54 -4.35 2.01 -1.90
C SER A 54 -3.94 3.32 -2.58
N THR A 55 -3.80 4.40 -1.79
CA THR A 55 -3.35 5.70 -2.32
C THR A 55 -1.84 5.77 -2.56
N THR A 56 -1.06 4.80 -2.05
CA THR A 56 0.40 4.75 -2.22
C THR A 56 0.80 3.75 -3.29
N SER A 57 1.41 4.24 -4.36
CA SER A 57 1.96 3.39 -5.43
C SER A 57 3.48 3.53 -5.52
N GLY A 58 4.12 2.69 -6.33
CA GLY A 58 5.56 2.81 -6.62
C GLY A 58 5.96 4.18 -7.18
N TRP A 59 5.01 4.91 -7.76
CA TRP A 59 5.20 6.30 -8.19
C TRP A 59 5.64 7.19 -7.03
N THR A 60 5.02 7.07 -5.86
CA THR A 60 5.35 7.92 -4.71
C THR A 60 6.74 7.60 -4.16
N MET A 61 7.16 6.33 -4.19
CA MET A 61 8.50 5.96 -3.72
C MET A 61 9.62 6.37 -4.67
N LEU A 62 9.42 6.30 -5.98
CA LEU A 62 10.47 6.57 -6.97
C LEU A 62 10.42 8.00 -7.52
N VAL A 63 9.23 8.49 -7.87
CA VAL A 63 9.07 9.74 -8.61
C VAL A 63 9.05 10.95 -7.67
N PHE A 64 8.45 10.84 -6.49
CA PHE A 64 8.41 11.95 -5.54
C PHE A 64 9.81 12.47 -5.14
N PRO A 65 10.77 11.62 -4.70
CA PRO A 65 12.11 12.10 -4.38
C PRO A 65 12.87 12.61 -5.62
N ALA A 66 12.64 12.02 -6.80
CA ALA A 66 13.26 12.50 -8.04
C ALA A 66 12.81 13.93 -8.40
N LEU A 67 11.50 14.21 -8.30
CA LEU A 67 10.95 15.54 -8.55
C LEU A 67 11.36 16.56 -7.48
N ALA A 68 11.39 16.13 -6.21
CA ALA A 68 11.88 17.00 -5.13
C ALA A 68 13.36 17.38 -5.32
N PHE A 69 14.16 16.51 -5.93
CA PHE A 69 15.56 16.78 -6.23
C PHE A 69 15.74 17.72 -7.43
N SER A 70 14.86 17.66 -8.43
CA SER A 70 14.94 18.50 -9.64
C SER A 70 14.36 19.90 -9.43
N ASP A 71 13.18 19.98 -8.82
CA ASP A 71 12.37 21.20 -8.75
C ASP A 71 12.40 21.82 -7.34
N GLY A 72 13.13 21.19 -6.43
CA GLY A 72 13.38 21.66 -5.08
C GLY A 72 12.15 21.65 -4.17
N THR A 73 12.19 22.52 -3.17
CA THR A 73 11.24 22.57 -2.04
C THR A 73 9.78 22.80 -2.47
N VAL A 74 9.53 23.30 -3.68
CA VAL A 74 8.17 23.51 -4.23
C VAL A 74 7.35 22.22 -4.19
N HIS A 75 7.97 21.06 -4.44
CA HIS A 75 7.28 19.77 -4.44
C HIS A 75 6.91 19.25 -3.04
N LEU A 76 7.45 19.85 -1.96
CA LEU A 76 6.97 19.56 -0.60
C LEU A 76 5.52 19.97 -0.39
N TRP A 77 4.99 20.90 -1.20
CA TRP A 77 3.58 21.27 -1.16
C TRP A 77 2.65 20.08 -1.42
N THR A 78 3.08 19.09 -2.22
CA THR A 78 2.33 17.85 -2.44
C THR A 78 2.17 17.03 -1.15
N LEU A 79 3.12 17.07 -0.22
CA LEU A 79 2.95 16.41 1.09
C LEU A 79 1.90 17.13 1.93
N VAL A 80 1.93 18.47 1.93
CA VAL A 80 0.97 19.29 2.69
C VAL A 80 -0.46 19.04 2.19
N SER A 81 -0.66 19.00 0.88
CA SER A 81 -1.99 18.74 0.30
C SER A 81 -2.49 17.32 0.58
N ILE A 82 -1.63 16.30 0.55
CA ILE A 82 -1.99 14.92 0.92
C ILE A 82 -2.39 14.83 2.39
N VAL A 83 -1.63 15.46 3.29
CA VAL A 83 -1.94 15.46 4.74
C VAL A 83 -3.25 16.18 5.02
N LEU A 84 -3.46 17.36 4.43
CA LEU A 84 -4.71 18.10 4.59
C LEU A 84 -5.90 17.32 3.99
N GLY A 85 -5.73 16.72 2.81
CA GLY A 85 -6.75 15.89 2.17
C GLY A 85 -7.14 14.68 3.02
N ALA A 86 -6.18 14.03 3.67
CA ALA A 86 -6.44 12.92 4.58
C ALA A 86 -7.17 13.34 5.87
N TRP A 87 -6.97 14.58 6.33
CA TRP A 87 -7.57 15.08 7.57
C TRP A 87 -9.03 15.53 7.39
N PHE A 88 -9.40 15.93 6.17
CA PHE A 88 -10.76 16.35 5.81
C PHE A 88 -11.59 15.24 5.11
N ASN A 89 -11.06 14.02 5.00
CA ASN A 89 -11.76 12.87 4.46
C ASN A 89 -12.66 12.20 5.51
#